data_AF-A0A1B6J8Y9-F1
#
_entry.id   AF-A0A1B6J8Y9-F1
#
_cell.length_a   1.000
_cell.length_b   1.000
_cell.length_c   1.000
_cell.angle_alpha   90.00
_cell.angle_beta   90.00
_cell.angle_gamma   90.00
#
_symmetry.space_group_name_H-M   'P 1'
#
loop_
_entity.id
_entity.type
_entity.pdbx_description
1 polymer ?
#
loop_
_entity_poly.entity_id
_entity_poly.type
_entity_poly.pdbx_seq_one_letter_code
_entity_poly.pdbx_strand_id
1 'polypeptide(L)'
;KHACGLNSHCKGIRHRPVCSCSPGHVWDPFLGCQIQKIKECTEHSDCLSNRTCSNFKCVDPCDNVCGNNTICTVENHTIACACKPGFVGNPFQNCISQEIKECTEHSDCLSNRTCSNFKCVDPCDSVCGNNTICTVENHTIACACTPGFIGNPFQNCVSQGTTELQKKYYIGKEKVTWT
;
A
#
# COMPACT_ATOMS: atom_id res chain seq x y z
N LYS A 1 63.94 -14.21 -0.29
CA LYS A 1 63.16 -13.25 0.56
C LYS A 1 62.90 -12.02 -0.30
N HIS A 2 61.65 -11.67 -0.58
CA HIS A 2 61.35 -10.45 -1.33
C HIS A 2 61.67 -9.23 -0.46
N ALA A 3 62.27 -8.19 -1.04
CA ALA A 3 62.72 -7.01 -0.32
C ALA A 3 61.59 -6.02 0.02
N CYS A 4 60.46 -6.10 -0.66
CA CYS A 4 59.27 -5.26 -0.44
C CYS A 4 58.03 -6.14 -0.21
N GLY A 5 57.01 -5.56 0.42
CA GLY A 5 55.74 -6.21 0.74
C GLY A 5 54.77 -6.28 -0.43
N LEU A 6 53.62 -6.93 -0.22
CA LEU A 6 52.57 -7.07 -1.25
C LEU A 6 52.02 -5.70 -1.68
N ASN A 7 51.58 -5.56 -2.94
CA ASN A 7 51.05 -4.31 -3.52
C ASN A 7 52.01 -3.10 -3.46
N SER A 8 53.31 -3.35 -3.42
CA SER A 8 54.36 -2.34 -3.49
C SER A 8 55.18 -2.46 -4.78
N HIS A 9 55.70 -1.33 -5.25
CA HIS A 9 56.66 -1.21 -6.33
C HIS A 9 58.08 -1.13 -5.74
N CYS A 10 58.98 -1.99 -6.21
CA CYS A 10 60.38 -2.03 -5.79
C CYS A 10 61.27 -1.33 -6.83
N LYS A 11 62.06 -0.33 -6.41
CA LYS A 11 63.08 0.31 -7.24
C LYS A 11 64.45 0.20 -6.57
N GLY A 12 65.43 -0.34 -7.28
CA GLY A 12 66.82 -0.39 -6.81
C GLY A 12 67.50 0.97 -6.98
N ILE A 13 67.90 1.60 -5.88
CA ILE A 13 68.68 2.86 -5.90
C ILE A 13 69.97 2.63 -5.12
N ARG A 14 71.12 2.81 -5.80
CA ARG A 14 72.47 2.58 -5.21
C ARG A 14 72.60 1.21 -4.52
N HIS A 15 72.19 0.15 -5.21
CA HIS A 15 72.19 -1.23 -4.68
C HIS A 15 71.34 -1.44 -3.41
N ARG A 16 70.42 -0.52 -3.07
CA ARG A 16 69.44 -0.68 -2.00
C ARG A 16 68.02 -0.73 -2.54
N PRO A 17 67.15 -1.60 -1.99
CA PRO A 17 65.75 -1.63 -2.37
C PRO A 17 65.02 -0.42 -1.77
N VAL A 18 64.33 0.35 -2.60
CA VAL A 18 63.39 1.39 -2.20
C VAL A 18 61.99 0.92 -2.58
N CYS A 19 61.13 0.75 -1.58
CA CYS A 19 59.77 0.25 -1.74
C CYS A 19 58.79 1.42 -1.65
N SER A 20 57.81 1.48 -2.56
CA SER A 20 56.72 2.47 -2.55
C SER A 20 55.38 1.79 -2.87
N CYS A 21 54.27 2.20 -2.27
CA CYS A 21 52.97 1.61 -2.59
C CYS A 21 52.54 1.90 -4.04
N SER A 22 51.85 0.94 -4.66
CA SER A 22 51.18 1.16 -5.94
C SER A 22 50.07 2.23 -5.81
N PRO A 23 49.70 2.93 -6.90
CA PRO A 23 48.62 3.92 -6.85
C PRO A 23 47.34 3.38 -6.20
N GLY A 24 46.71 4.18 -5.34
CA GLY A 24 45.51 3.79 -4.59
C GLY A 24 45.75 2.86 -3.40
N HIS A 25 47.00 2.57 -3.05
CA HIS A 25 47.36 1.82 -1.85
C HIS A 25 48.18 2.68 -0.87
N VAL A 26 47.95 2.49 0.41
CA VAL A 26 48.63 3.14 1.54
C VAL A 26 49.07 2.09 2.56
N TRP A 27 49.76 2.49 3.63
CA TRP A 27 50.40 1.66 4.69
C TRP A 27 51.94 1.56 4.52
N ASP A 28 52.58 0.48 4.99
CA ASP A 28 54.04 0.28 4.93
C ASP A 28 54.45 -0.52 3.67
N PRO A 29 55.23 0.06 2.73
CA PRO A 29 55.70 -0.63 1.52
C PRO A 29 56.62 -1.84 1.75
N PHE A 30 57.29 -1.94 2.89
CA PHE A 30 58.18 -3.07 3.21
C PHE A 30 57.43 -4.28 3.74
N LEU A 31 56.32 -4.04 4.42
CA LEU A 31 55.48 -5.08 5.00
C LEU A 31 54.29 -5.46 4.09
N GLY A 32 53.70 -4.48 3.40
CA GLY A 32 52.64 -4.67 2.41
C GLY A 32 51.62 -3.52 2.43
N CYS A 33 51.25 -3.04 1.25
CA CYS A 33 50.30 -1.93 1.10
C CYS A 33 48.86 -2.42 1.01
N GLN A 34 47.94 -1.65 1.60
CA GLN A 34 46.50 -1.89 1.60
C GLN A 34 45.77 -0.87 0.73
N ILE A 35 44.63 -1.25 0.16
CA ILE A 35 43.81 -0.33 -0.64
C ILE A 35 43.35 0.84 0.25
N GLN A 36 43.59 2.06 -0.21
CA GLN A 36 43.06 3.26 0.42
C GLN A 36 41.56 3.33 0.15
N LYS A 37 40.75 2.78 1.06
CA LYS A 37 39.31 3.03 1.04
C LYS A 37 39.07 4.51 1.34
N ILE A 38 38.69 5.26 0.32
CA ILE A 38 38.26 6.66 0.46
C ILE A 38 37.01 6.62 1.36
N LYS A 39 37.14 7.17 2.55
CA LYS A 39 36.02 7.37 3.47
C LYS A 39 35.33 8.66 3.06
N GLU A 40 34.05 8.58 2.73
CA GLU A 40 33.21 9.75 2.45
C GLU A 40 32.83 10.45 3.75
N CYS A 41 32.60 9.69 4.81
CA CYS A 41 32.22 10.18 6.14
C CYS A 41 32.86 9.34 7.25
N THR A 42 32.89 9.90 8.45
CA THR A 42 33.26 9.26 9.71
C THR A 42 32.18 9.40 10.77
N GLU A 43 31.41 10.49 10.71
CA GLU A 43 30.27 10.77 11.56
C GLU A 43 29.06 11.23 10.73
N HIS A 44 27.90 11.26 11.36
CA HIS A 44 26.65 11.62 10.68
C HIS A 44 26.67 13.06 10.16
N SER A 45 27.29 13.97 10.92
CA SER A 45 27.46 15.40 10.61
C SER A 45 28.33 15.67 9.38
N ASP A 46 29.13 14.68 8.93
CA ASP A 46 29.87 14.79 7.66
C ASP A 46 28.91 14.71 6.44
N CYS A 47 27.72 14.16 6.63
CA CYS A 47 26.71 14.02 5.58
C CYS A 47 25.71 15.19 5.60
N LEU A 48 24.93 15.34 4.53
CA LEU A 48 23.75 16.22 4.59
C LEU A 48 22.78 15.77 5.68
N SER A 49 21.97 16.70 6.19
CA SER A 49 20.97 16.46 7.24
C SER A 49 19.95 15.37 6.94
N ASN A 50 19.74 15.03 5.67
CA ASN A 50 18.87 13.95 5.19
C ASN A 50 19.59 12.60 4.98
N ARG A 51 20.85 12.46 5.39
CA ARG A 51 21.67 11.25 5.21
C ARG A 51 22.36 10.82 6.50
N THR A 52 22.78 9.57 6.56
CA THR A 52 23.55 9.03 7.69
C THR A 52 24.90 8.46 7.23
N CYS A 53 25.89 8.45 8.11
CA CYS A 53 27.15 7.80 7.84
C CYS A 53 27.08 6.31 8.19
N SER A 54 27.12 5.45 7.18
CA SER A 54 27.17 4.00 7.36
C SER A 54 28.29 3.41 6.53
N ASN A 55 29.17 2.62 7.16
CA ASN A 55 30.34 2.01 6.51
C ASN A 55 31.21 3.01 5.72
N PHE A 56 31.42 4.20 6.30
CA PHE A 56 32.17 5.31 5.70
C PHE A 56 31.57 5.89 4.41
N LYS A 57 30.26 5.70 4.19
CA LYS A 57 29.51 6.24 3.07
C LYS A 57 28.26 6.98 3.57
N CYS A 58 27.94 8.11 2.95
CA CYS A 58 26.69 8.81 3.23
C CYS A 58 25.54 8.12 2.51
N VAL A 59 24.66 7.48 3.28
CA VAL A 59 23.53 6.70 2.77
C VAL A 59 22.20 7.32 3.19
N ASP A 60 21.14 7.00 2.45
CA ASP A 60 19.79 7.36 2.83
C ASP A 60 19.35 6.46 4.00
N PRO A 61 19.06 7.01 5.19
CA PRO A 61 18.66 6.22 6.33
C PRO A 61 17.23 5.65 6.20
N CYS A 62 16.45 6.07 5.20
CA CYS A 62 15.11 5.52 4.95
C CYS A 62 15.13 4.14 4.29
N ASP A 63 16.26 3.70 3.73
CA ASP A 63 16.37 2.41 3.06
C ASP A 63 16.08 1.25 4.04
N ASN A 64 14.92 0.61 3.86
CA ASN A 64 14.44 -0.56 4.62
C ASN A 64 14.20 -0.33 6.13
N VAL A 65 14.03 0.91 6.59
CA VAL A 65 13.75 1.20 8.01
C VAL A 65 12.24 1.32 8.30
N CYS A 66 11.49 1.97 7.43
CA CYS A 66 10.04 2.13 7.62
C CYS A 66 9.25 0.96 7.04
N GLY A 67 8.07 0.70 7.63
CA GLY A 67 7.14 -0.32 7.19
C GLY A 67 6.44 0.03 5.87
N ASN A 68 5.64 -0.90 5.35
CA ASN A 68 4.93 -0.68 4.08
C ASN A 68 3.79 0.36 4.23
N ASN A 69 3.45 1.05 3.14
CA ASN A 69 2.47 2.15 3.11
C ASN A 69 2.78 3.35 4.03
N THR A 70 4.06 3.68 4.17
CA THR A 70 4.53 4.80 5.00
C THR A 70 5.17 5.90 4.18
N ILE A 71 5.40 7.03 4.83
CA ILE A 71 6.22 8.15 4.40
C ILE A 71 7.39 8.19 5.38
N CYS A 72 8.62 8.11 4.85
CA CYS A 72 9.84 8.29 5.61
C CYS A 72 10.32 9.74 5.47
N THR A 73 10.68 10.34 6.60
CA THR A 73 11.25 11.69 6.67
C THR A 73 12.53 11.66 7.48
N VAL A 74 13.50 12.48 7.09
CA VAL A 74 14.80 12.55 7.74
C VAL A 74 15.09 14.01 8.08
N GLU A 75 15.23 14.30 9.37
CA GLU A 75 15.64 15.61 9.86
C GLU A 75 16.75 15.45 10.89
N ASN A 76 17.83 16.23 10.77
CA ASN A 76 19.00 16.17 11.65
C ASN A 76 19.53 14.73 11.83
N HIS A 77 19.68 14.00 10.71
CA HIS A 77 20.13 12.60 10.69
C HIS A 77 19.22 11.61 11.45
N THR A 78 18.03 12.06 11.87
CA THR A 78 17.04 11.27 12.60
C THR A 78 15.90 10.90 11.67
N ILE A 79 15.43 9.66 11.77
CA ILE A 79 14.38 9.11 10.93
C ILE A 79 13.04 9.24 11.65
N ALA A 80 12.02 9.68 10.93
CA ALA A 80 10.62 9.56 11.34
C ALA A 80 9.80 8.86 10.26
N CYS A 81 9.06 7.83 10.65
CA CYS A 81 8.13 7.10 9.80
C CYS A 81 6.69 7.47 10.16
N ALA A 82 5.85 7.76 9.16
CA ALA A 82 4.42 8.01 9.33
C ALA A 82 3.59 7.20 8.33
N CYS A 83 2.37 6.77 8.69
CA CYS A 83 1.47 6.13 7.73
C CYS A 83 1.03 7.12 6.64
N LYS A 84 0.88 6.64 5.39
CA LYS A 84 0.26 7.45 4.32
C LYS A 84 -1.18 7.82 4.69
N PRO A 85 -1.73 8.93 4.15
CA PRO A 85 -3.13 9.29 4.36
C PRO A 85 -4.07 8.13 4.01
N GLY A 86 -5.04 7.84 4.88
CA GLY A 86 -5.95 6.70 4.73
C GLY A 86 -5.36 5.35 5.17
N PHE A 87 -4.21 5.32 5.84
CA PHE A 87 -3.63 4.13 6.44
C PHE A 87 -3.41 4.32 7.95
N VAL A 88 -3.54 3.23 8.70
CA VAL A 88 -3.33 3.18 10.16
C VAL A 88 -2.47 1.98 10.54
N GLY A 89 -1.84 2.05 11.73
CA GLY A 89 -1.02 0.98 12.26
C GLY A 89 0.31 1.49 12.81
N ASN A 90 1.31 0.61 12.84
CA ASN A 90 2.65 0.96 13.29
C ASN A 90 3.53 1.30 12.07
N PRO A 91 3.97 2.56 11.90
CA PRO A 91 4.74 2.97 10.73
C PRO A 91 6.15 2.38 10.65
N PHE A 92 6.69 1.79 11.73
CA PHE A 92 7.96 1.05 11.68
C PHE A 92 7.77 -0.41 11.27
N GLN A 93 6.54 -0.93 11.25
CA GLN A 93 6.25 -2.33 10.91
C GLN A 93 5.43 -2.42 9.63
N ASN A 94 4.20 -1.90 9.66
CA ASN A 94 3.28 -1.91 8.55
C ASN A 94 2.09 -0.98 8.84
N CYS A 95 1.66 -0.23 7.83
CA CYS A 95 0.37 0.46 7.86
C CYS A 95 -0.62 -0.24 6.92
N ILE A 96 -1.82 -0.47 7.43
CA ILE A 96 -2.94 -1.07 6.69
C ILE A 96 -3.92 0.01 6.26
N SER A 97 -4.58 -0.20 5.13
CA SER A 97 -5.60 0.74 4.66
C SER A 97 -6.69 0.83 5.72
N GLN A 98 -6.94 2.05 6.18
CA GLN A 98 -8.09 2.35 6.99
C GLN A 98 -9.28 2.40 6.02
N GLU A 99 -9.91 1.24 5.78
CA GLU A 99 -11.19 1.24 5.07
C GLU A 99 -12.14 2.11 5.88
N ILE A 100 -12.51 3.26 5.31
CA ILE A 100 -13.49 4.16 5.90
C ILE A 100 -14.81 3.40 5.84
N LYS A 101 -15.19 2.82 6.98
CA LYS A 101 -16.49 2.18 7.13
C LYS A 101 -17.53 3.30 7.17
N GLU A 102 -18.33 3.40 6.12
CA GLU A 102 -19.48 4.30 6.08
C GLU A 102 -20.58 3.78 7.02
N CYS A 103 -20.71 2.46 7.12
CA CYS A 103 -21.69 1.77 7.94
C CYS A 103 -21.12 0.48 8.52
N THR A 104 -21.75 0.02 9.59
CA THR A 104 -21.59 -1.33 10.16
C THR A 104 -22.90 -2.10 10.15
N GLU A 105 -24.02 -1.39 10.22
CA GLU A 105 -25.38 -1.93 10.21
C GLU A 105 -26.23 -1.18 9.19
N HIS A 106 -27.36 -1.78 8.80
CA HIS A 106 -28.28 -1.18 7.82
C HIS A 106 -28.81 0.16 8.31
N SER A 107 -29.08 0.27 9.61
CA SER A 107 -29.57 1.46 10.32
C SER A 107 -28.61 2.66 10.26
N ASP A 108 -27.32 2.44 9.98
CA ASP A 108 -26.35 3.52 9.81
C ASP A 108 -26.58 4.26 8.47
N CYS A 109 -27.24 3.61 7.52
CA CYS A 109 -27.56 4.16 6.21
C CYS A 109 -28.93 4.86 6.21
N LEU A 110 -29.14 5.76 5.23
CA LEU A 110 -30.48 6.27 4.94
C LEU A 110 -31.47 5.12 4.71
N SER A 111 -32.75 5.35 5.01
CA SER A 111 -33.82 4.34 4.95
C SER A 111 -34.01 3.68 3.58
N ASN A 112 -33.50 4.30 2.51
CA ASN A 112 -33.53 3.78 1.14
C ASN A 112 -32.23 3.07 0.70
N ARG A 113 -31.28 2.82 1.62
CA ARG A 113 -29.99 2.16 1.34
C ARG A 113 -29.77 1.00 2.29
N THR A 114 -28.76 0.17 2.02
CA THR A 114 -28.35 -0.94 2.87
C THR A 114 -26.85 -0.92 3.11
N CYS A 115 -26.40 -1.47 4.24
CA CYS A 115 -24.98 -1.63 4.51
C CYS A 115 -24.45 -2.92 3.88
N SER A 116 -23.54 -2.79 2.92
CA SER A 116 -22.85 -3.91 2.28
C SER A 116 -21.37 -3.62 2.16
N ASN A 117 -20.52 -4.54 2.65
CA ASN A 117 -19.06 -4.37 2.70
C ASN A 117 -18.63 -3.00 3.26
N PHE A 118 -19.25 -2.60 4.37
CA PHE A 118 -19.01 -1.32 5.05
C PHE A 118 -19.32 -0.05 4.24
N LYS A 119 -20.14 -0.16 3.18
CA LYS A 119 -20.63 0.96 2.38
C LYS A 119 -22.16 0.98 2.29
N CYS A 120 -22.76 2.16 2.28
CA CYS A 120 -24.18 2.33 2.07
C CYS A 120 -24.51 2.32 0.58
N VAL A 121 -25.02 1.18 0.11
CA VAL A 121 -25.35 0.93 -1.29
C VAL A 121 -26.85 0.91 -1.52
N ASP A 122 -27.28 1.17 -2.75
CA ASP A 122 -28.67 0.97 -3.15
C ASP A 122 -28.92 -0.54 -3.35
N PRO A 123 -29.80 -1.19 -2.57
CA PRO A 123 -30.07 -2.62 -2.72
C PRO A 123 -30.76 -2.96 -4.06
N CYS A 124 -31.38 -1.99 -4.75
CA CYS A 124 -32.09 -2.23 -6.00
C CYS A 124 -31.17 -2.71 -7.14
N ASP A 125 -29.91 -2.26 -7.17
CA ASP A 125 -28.95 -2.60 -8.23
C ASP A 125 -28.60 -4.10 -8.26
N SER A 126 -28.83 -4.83 -7.17
CA SER A 126 -28.34 -6.21 -7.00
C SER A 126 -29.43 -7.24 -6.76
N VAL A 127 -30.64 -6.82 -6.37
CA VAL A 127 -31.65 -7.70 -5.78
C VAL A 127 -32.85 -7.95 -6.69
N CYS A 128 -33.35 -6.92 -7.38
CA CYS A 128 -34.51 -7.08 -8.25
C CYS A 128 -34.10 -7.59 -9.65
N GLY A 129 -34.97 -8.40 -10.27
CA GLY A 129 -34.78 -8.90 -11.62
C GLY A 129 -35.12 -7.86 -12.70
N ASN A 130 -34.97 -8.24 -13.96
CA ASN A 130 -35.28 -7.35 -15.10
C ASN A 130 -36.78 -7.07 -15.26
N ASN A 131 -37.11 -5.90 -15.81
CA ASN A 131 -38.49 -5.40 -16.02
C ASN A 131 -39.29 -5.28 -14.72
N THR A 132 -38.65 -4.71 -13.70
CA THR A 132 -39.23 -4.51 -12.38
C THR A 132 -39.16 -3.05 -11.95
N ILE A 133 -40.00 -2.71 -10.98
CA ILE A 133 -39.96 -1.50 -10.18
C ILE A 133 -39.45 -1.92 -8.81
N CYS A 134 -38.40 -1.27 -8.33
CA CYS A 134 -37.83 -1.48 -7.01
C CYS A 134 -38.20 -0.33 -6.09
N THR A 135 -38.61 -0.65 -4.86
CA THR A 135 -38.89 0.32 -3.80
C THR A 135 -38.19 -0.12 -2.52
N VAL A 136 -37.57 0.83 -1.82
CA VAL A 136 -36.87 0.58 -0.56
C VAL A 136 -37.47 1.46 0.52
N GLU A 137 -38.00 0.86 1.57
CA GLU A 137 -38.52 1.55 2.75
C GLU A 137 -38.03 0.88 4.02
N ASN A 138 -37.51 1.66 4.97
CA ASN A 138 -36.93 1.15 6.23
C ASN A 138 -35.96 -0.01 5.99
N HIS A 139 -35.01 0.20 5.06
CA HIS A 139 -33.98 -0.78 4.68
C HIS A 139 -34.53 -2.10 4.14
N THR A 140 -35.84 -2.17 3.88
CA THR A 140 -36.55 -3.31 3.33
C THR A 140 -36.83 -3.09 1.86
N ILE A 141 -36.48 -4.08 1.05
CA ILE A 141 -36.66 -4.03 -0.40
C ILE A 141 -37.95 -4.73 -0.83
N ALA A 142 -38.69 -4.07 -1.71
CA ALA A 142 -39.80 -4.65 -2.42
C ALA A 142 -39.59 -4.51 -3.93
N CYS A 143 -39.76 -5.63 -4.65
CA CYS A 143 -39.70 -5.67 -6.10
C CYS A 143 -41.10 -6.00 -6.64
N ALA A 144 -41.50 -5.31 -7.71
CA ALA A 144 -42.74 -5.56 -8.43
C ALA A 144 -42.48 -5.57 -9.95
N CYS A 145 -43.17 -6.41 -10.72
CA CYS A 145 -43.05 -6.35 -12.18
C CYS A 145 -43.61 -5.01 -12.70
N THR A 146 -42.96 -4.43 -13.71
CA THR A 146 -43.49 -3.25 -14.41
C THR A 146 -44.88 -3.54 -15.00
N PRO A 147 -45.80 -2.57 -15.09
CA PRO A 147 -47.12 -2.80 -15.69
C PRO A 147 -47.04 -3.47 -17.06
N GLY A 148 -47.78 -4.57 -17.24
CA GLY A 148 -47.74 -5.39 -18.46
C GLY A 148 -46.73 -6.55 -18.42
N PHE A 149 -45.99 -6.73 -17.33
CA PHE A 149 -45.09 -7.87 -17.11
C PHE A 149 -45.56 -8.74 -15.94
N ILE A 150 -45.29 -10.04 -16.02
CA ILE A 150 -45.56 -11.03 -14.97
C ILE A 150 -44.36 -11.91 -14.69
N GLY A 151 -44.34 -12.53 -13.51
CA GLY A 151 -43.30 -13.46 -13.11
C GLY A 151 -42.89 -13.25 -11.66
N ASN A 152 -41.63 -13.56 -11.37
CA ASN A 152 -41.01 -13.31 -10.08
C ASN A 152 -40.11 -12.06 -10.19
N PRO A 153 -40.44 -10.95 -9.54
CA PRO A 153 -39.68 -9.71 -9.65
C PRO A 153 -38.30 -9.76 -8.97
N PHE A 154 -37.96 -10.82 -8.22
CA PHE A 154 -36.60 -11.06 -7.73
C PHE A 154 -35.75 -11.92 -8.69
N GLN A 155 -36.33 -12.38 -9.80
CA GLN A 155 -35.65 -13.23 -10.78
C GLN A 155 -35.73 -12.61 -12.16
N ASN A 156 -36.94 -12.57 -12.74
CA ASN A 156 -37.20 -12.01 -14.05
C ASN A 156 -38.71 -11.85 -14.25
N CYS A 157 -39.12 -10.73 -14.86
CA CYS A 157 -40.47 -10.55 -15.35
C CYS A 157 -40.50 -10.58 -16.88
N VAL A 158 -41.51 -11.25 -17.44
CA VAL A 158 -41.72 -11.41 -18.89
C VAL A 158 -43.01 -10.71 -19.31
N SER A 159 -43.04 -10.22 -20.54
CA SER A 159 -44.21 -9.49 -21.07
C SER A 159 -45.45 -10.39 -21.07
N GLN A 160 -46.50 -9.97 -20.39
CA GLN A 160 -47.79 -10.62 -20.45
C GLN A 160 -48.50 -10.13 -21.71
N GLY A 161 -48.77 -11.04 -22.66
CA GLY A 161 -49.72 -10.76 -23.73
C GLY A 161 -51.04 -10.30 -23.11
N THR A 162 -51.61 -9.22 -23.63
CA THR A 162 -52.71 -8.44 -23.06
C THR A 162 -53.82 -9.27 -22.40
N THR A 163 -53.74 -9.47 -21.07
CA THR A 163 -54.89 -9.80 -20.20
C THR A 163 -54.55 -9.53 -18.72
N GLU A 164 -55.33 -8.63 -18.12
CA GLU A 164 -55.48 -8.31 -16.67
C GLU A 164 -54.23 -8.13 -15.78
N LEU A 165 -54.00 -6.88 -15.37
CA LEU A 165 -53.01 -6.47 -14.37
C LEU A 165 -53.32 -7.08 -12.99
N GLN A 166 -52.58 -8.13 -12.58
CA GLN A 166 -52.50 -8.50 -11.16
C GLN A 166 -51.28 -7.83 -10.52
N LYS A 167 -51.51 -6.83 -9.65
CA LYS A 167 -50.47 -6.22 -8.80
C LYS A 167 -50.01 -7.22 -7.73
N LYS A 168 -49.02 -8.03 -8.06
CA LYS A 168 -48.30 -8.87 -7.10
C LYS A 168 -46.93 -8.25 -6.86
N TYR A 169 -46.64 -7.92 -5.61
CA TYR A 169 -45.31 -7.48 -5.20
C TYR A 169 -44.71 -8.52 -4.27
N TYR A 170 -43.40 -8.46 -4.11
CA TYR A 170 -42.69 -9.36 -3.23
C TYR A 170 -41.88 -8.52 -2.23
N ILE A 171 -41.98 -8.84 -0.95
CA ILE A 171 -41.09 -8.34 0.10
C ILE A 171 -40.11 -9.47 0.37
N GLY A 172 -38.83 -9.27 0.03
CA GLY A 172 -37.90 -10.40 -0.04
C GLY A 172 -38.42 -11.51 -0.97
N LYS A 173 -38.50 -12.76 -0.51
CA LYS A 173 -39.03 -13.88 -1.33
C LYS A 173 -40.50 -14.19 -1.12
N GLU A 174 -41.19 -13.40 -0.29
CA GLU A 174 -42.59 -13.63 0.05
C GLU A 174 -43.51 -12.81 -0.84
N LYS A 175 -44.56 -13.46 -1.32
CA LYS A 175 -45.52 -12.86 -2.23
C LYS A 175 -46.60 -12.13 -1.45
N VAL A 176 -46.84 -10.86 -1.79
CA VAL A 176 -47.81 -10.00 -1.13
C VAL A 176 -48.69 -9.30 -2.18
N THR A 177 -49.91 -8.95 -1.80
CA THR A 177 -50.89 -8.23 -2.64
C THR A 177 -51.24 -6.89 -2.02
N TRP A 178 -51.29 -5.82 -2.81
CA TRP A 178 -51.78 -4.52 -2.34
C TRP A 178 -53.30 -4.62 -2.30
N THR A 179 -53.91 -4.39 -1.14
CA THR A 179 -55.36 -4.20 -1.00
C THR A 179 -55.79 -2.87 -1.59
#